data_AF-A0A1S7TQU9-F1
#
_entry.id   AF-A0A1S7TQU9-F1
#
_cell.length_a   1.000
_cell.length_b   1.000
_cell.length_c   1.000
_cell.angle_alpha   90.00
_cell.angle_beta   90.00
_cell.angle_gamma   90.00
#
_symmetry.space_group_name_H-M   'P 1'
#
loop_
_entity.id
_entity.type
_entity.pdbx_description
1 polymer ?
#
loop_
_entity_poly.entity_id
_entity_poly.type
_entity_poly.pdbx_seq_one_letter_code
_entity_poly.pdbx_strand_id
1 'polypeptide(L)'
;MALKVTFGNGGAYTVASLTNLVDQETYKLLDEATTQTKTGSSLNSGIVQAAPGAKIAVGYNADTNSFNFDVTTAWNSVKNVLAKSDTSENLSFKDFVHVDVHLGGTGSSNVEVLNAKRGNISTGSGNDTVTVSLVSNEKFWSNAFNVDTGAGNDTITFKAGKSFNDTSAEGTGGILAQAVNGGAGVTDGSFTNVTINAGAGDDKIDLSGVKLASSLVTGGTGVDRIIASGGADTFVFNLGDMAKSIVTDTVNGFNASMDKLKLVGTTIGDWTLSTYESDTILSYNVDGAHKGEKIVLSDVHLSGSDWFTA
;
A
#
# COMPACT_ATOMS: atom_id res chain seq x y z
N MET A 1 -16.32 -16.47 -1.69
CA MET A 1 -16.97 -16.22 -0.39
C MET A 1 -17.53 -14.81 -0.43
N ALA A 2 -18.63 -14.58 0.28
CA ALA A 2 -19.10 -13.21 0.54
C ALA A 2 -18.08 -12.48 1.44
N LEU A 3 -18.10 -11.15 1.39
CA LEU A 3 -17.26 -10.31 2.25
C LEU A 3 -17.42 -10.70 3.73
N LYS A 4 -16.30 -11.07 4.35
CA LYS A 4 -16.16 -11.34 5.79
C LYS A 4 -15.14 -10.36 6.36
N VAL A 5 -15.51 -9.66 7.44
CA VAL A 5 -14.64 -8.72 8.15
C VAL A 5 -14.55 -9.14 9.61
N THR A 6 -13.35 -9.46 10.10
CA THR A 6 -13.10 -9.92 11.46
C THR A 6 -12.18 -8.93 12.18
N PHE A 7 -12.55 -8.52 13.39
CA PHE A 7 -11.78 -7.57 14.20
C PHE A 7 -11.01 -8.29 15.30
N GLY A 8 -9.99 -7.64 15.84
CA GLY A 8 -9.29 -8.16 17.02
C GLY A 8 -8.39 -7.14 17.69
N ASN A 9 -7.98 -7.47 18.92
CA ASN A 9 -7.15 -6.61 19.76
C ASN A 9 -5.87 -7.30 20.28
N GLY A 10 -5.63 -8.55 19.86
CA GLY A 10 -4.36 -9.22 20.10
C GLY A 10 -3.21 -8.63 19.28
N GLY A 11 -2.00 -9.12 19.50
CA GLY A 11 -0.86 -8.64 18.73
C GLY A 11 0.49 -9.05 19.30
N ALA A 12 1.46 -9.15 18.41
CA ALA A 12 2.87 -9.24 18.71
C ALA A 12 3.67 -8.34 17.77
N TYR A 13 4.85 -7.91 18.22
CA TYR A 13 5.69 -6.95 17.52
C TYR A 13 6.26 -7.48 16.19
N THR A 14 6.26 -8.80 15.98
CA THR A 14 6.78 -9.49 14.78
C THR A 14 5.72 -9.88 13.75
N VAL A 15 4.42 -9.79 14.08
CA VAL A 15 3.36 -10.28 13.21
C VAL A 15 3.24 -9.39 11.98
N ALA A 16 3.55 -9.97 10.83
CA ALA A 16 3.49 -9.29 9.53
C ALA A 16 2.17 -9.51 8.79
N SER A 17 1.42 -10.58 9.10
CA SER A 17 0.17 -10.93 8.42
C SER A 17 -0.86 -11.50 9.39
N LEU A 18 -2.12 -11.10 9.20
CA LEU A 18 -3.29 -11.59 9.92
C LEU A 18 -3.84 -12.88 9.31
N THR A 19 -3.31 -13.40 8.20
CA THR A 19 -3.78 -14.67 7.61
C THR A 19 -2.99 -15.90 8.09
N ASN A 20 -1.86 -15.71 8.77
CA ASN A 20 -1.10 -16.81 9.37
C ASN A 20 -1.86 -17.40 10.57
N LEU A 21 -2.39 -18.61 10.42
CA LEU A 21 -3.18 -19.29 11.44
C LEU A 21 -2.41 -19.54 12.75
N VAL A 22 -1.13 -19.90 12.66
CA VAL A 22 -0.29 -20.15 13.85
C VAL A 22 -0.14 -18.86 14.65
N ASP A 23 0.09 -17.73 13.98
CA ASP A 23 0.21 -16.42 14.62
C ASP A 23 -1.15 -15.94 15.16
N GLN A 24 -2.25 -16.18 14.44
CA GLN A 24 -3.60 -15.85 14.90
C GLN A 24 -3.91 -16.51 16.23
N GLU A 25 -3.66 -17.81 16.36
CA GLU A 25 -3.89 -18.57 17.59
C GLU A 25 -2.93 -18.14 18.70
N THR A 26 -1.64 -18.04 18.39
CA THR A 26 -0.58 -17.71 19.36
C THR A 26 -0.77 -16.32 19.97
N TYR A 27 -1.13 -15.32 19.15
CA TYR A 27 -1.21 -13.92 19.55
C TYR A 27 -2.63 -13.38 19.64
N LYS A 28 -3.64 -14.25 19.48
CA LYS A 28 -5.07 -13.92 19.55
C LYS A 28 -5.44 -12.73 18.67
N LEU A 29 -4.92 -12.74 17.45
CA LEU A 29 -4.94 -11.57 16.57
C LEU A 29 -6.35 -11.14 16.19
N LEU A 30 -7.25 -12.10 16.03
CA LEU A 30 -8.63 -11.93 15.58
C LEU A 30 -9.59 -12.57 16.59
N ASP A 31 -10.78 -11.98 16.75
CA ASP A 31 -11.88 -12.52 17.52
C ASP A 31 -13.05 -12.85 16.59
N GLU A 32 -13.18 -14.14 16.27
CA GLU A 32 -14.23 -14.65 15.37
C GLU A 32 -15.64 -14.30 15.83
N ALA A 33 -15.88 -14.08 17.14
CA ALA A 33 -17.18 -13.67 17.66
C ALA A 33 -17.59 -12.24 17.24
N THR A 34 -16.64 -11.43 16.76
CA THR A 34 -16.86 -10.04 16.34
C THR A 34 -16.98 -9.87 14.83
N THR A 35 -17.01 -10.98 14.09
CA THR A 35 -17.08 -11.01 12.63
C THR A 35 -18.37 -10.39 12.08
N GLN A 36 -18.23 -9.57 11.04
CA GLN A 36 -19.31 -9.17 10.14
C GLN A 36 -19.24 -9.97 8.84
N THR A 37 -20.38 -10.47 8.36
CA THR A 37 -20.49 -11.18 7.08
C THR A 37 -21.55 -10.51 6.22
N LYS A 38 -21.18 -10.14 4.99
CA LYS A 38 -22.09 -9.49 4.04
C LYS A 38 -23.18 -10.46 3.63
N THR A 39 -24.43 -10.05 3.83
CA THR A 39 -25.62 -10.81 3.43
C THR A 39 -26.35 -10.02 2.35
N GLY A 40 -26.38 -10.57 1.14
CA GLY A 40 -26.80 -9.83 -0.05
C GLY A 40 -25.90 -8.61 -0.28
N SER A 41 -26.49 -7.41 -0.27
CA SER A 41 -25.78 -6.14 -0.46
C SER A 41 -25.56 -5.36 0.84
N SER A 42 -25.66 -6.01 2.01
CA SER A 42 -25.64 -5.31 3.32
C SER A 42 -24.72 -5.97 4.35
N LEU A 43 -24.21 -5.14 5.27
CA LEU A 43 -23.58 -5.52 6.53
C LEU A 43 -24.40 -4.93 7.69
N ASN A 44 -24.25 -5.47 8.91
CA ASN A 44 -24.89 -4.87 10.07
C ASN A 44 -24.22 -3.53 10.39
N SER A 45 -24.96 -2.44 10.21
CA SER A 45 -24.50 -1.09 10.56
C SER A 45 -24.68 -0.82 12.05
N GLY A 46 -23.86 0.06 12.61
CA GLY A 46 -23.92 0.49 14.00
C GLY A 46 -22.59 0.29 14.72
N ILE A 47 -22.63 0.30 16.05
CA ILE A 47 -21.42 0.11 16.87
C ILE A 47 -21.21 -1.38 17.15
N VAL A 48 -20.08 -1.90 16.69
CA VAL A 48 -19.57 -3.23 17.03
C VAL A 48 -18.54 -3.10 18.13
N GLN A 49 -18.63 -3.94 19.15
CA GLN A 49 -17.68 -3.98 20.26
C GLN A 49 -16.70 -5.13 20.05
N ALA A 50 -15.43 -4.83 19.75
CA ALA A 50 -14.41 -5.85 19.55
C ALA A 50 -13.74 -6.34 20.85
N ALA A 51 -13.78 -5.51 21.90
CA ALA A 51 -13.32 -5.83 23.25
C ALA A 51 -13.93 -4.84 24.26
N PRO A 52 -13.83 -5.07 25.58
CA PRO A 52 -14.21 -4.07 26.58
C PRO A 52 -13.52 -2.71 26.32
N GLY A 53 -14.31 -1.67 26.01
CA GLY A 53 -13.79 -0.33 25.72
C GLY A 53 -13.26 -0.12 24.30
N ALA A 54 -13.44 -1.08 23.38
CA ALA A 54 -12.97 -1.02 22.00
C ALA A 54 -14.15 -1.12 21.03
N LYS A 55 -14.42 -0.03 20.29
CA LYS A 55 -15.63 0.13 19.48
C LYS A 55 -15.31 0.51 18.04
N ILE A 56 -16.01 -0.13 17.11
CA ILE A 56 -15.96 0.14 15.68
C ILE A 56 -17.34 0.65 15.25
N ALA A 57 -17.41 1.79 14.57
CA ALA A 57 -18.59 2.17 13.81
C ALA A 57 -18.54 1.48 12.45
N VAL A 58 -19.56 0.67 12.18
CA VAL A 58 -19.76 0.02 10.89
C VAL A 58 -20.87 0.75 10.15
N GLY A 59 -20.63 1.12 8.90
CA GLY A 59 -21.59 1.86 8.09
C GLY A 59 -21.45 1.57 6.60
N TYR A 60 -22.38 2.10 5.83
CA TYR A 60 -22.30 2.12 4.38
C TYR A 60 -22.43 3.57 3.91
N ASN A 61 -21.45 4.03 3.15
CA ASN A 61 -21.45 5.35 2.53
C ASN A 61 -21.99 5.20 1.09
N ALA A 62 -23.17 5.78 0.84
CA ALA A 62 -23.81 5.71 -0.48
C ALA A 62 -23.10 6.57 -1.53
N ASP A 63 -22.45 7.66 -1.13
CA ASP A 63 -21.78 8.58 -2.05
C ASP A 63 -20.49 7.94 -2.63
N THR A 64 -19.80 7.14 -1.83
CA THR A 64 -18.60 6.40 -2.24
C THR A 64 -18.86 4.92 -2.53
N ASN A 65 -20.12 4.48 -2.42
CA ASN A 65 -20.52 3.07 -2.54
C ASN A 65 -19.63 2.14 -1.71
N SER A 66 -19.33 2.49 -0.45
CA SER A 66 -18.29 1.83 0.37
C SER A 66 -18.82 1.38 1.72
N PHE A 67 -18.33 0.25 2.22
CA PHE A 67 -18.51 -0.14 3.63
C PHE A 67 -17.40 0.46 4.48
N ASN A 68 -17.80 1.16 5.54
CA ASN A 68 -16.90 1.88 6.43
C ASN A 68 -16.76 1.16 7.76
N PHE A 69 -15.53 1.12 8.26
CA PHE A 69 -15.14 0.54 9.55
C PHE A 69 -14.23 1.56 10.26
N ASP A 70 -14.79 2.26 11.24
CA ASP A 70 -14.07 3.35 11.92
C ASP A 70 -13.89 3.02 13.38
N VAL A 71 -12.65 2.98 13.87
CA VAL A 71 -12.42 2.85 15.32
C VAL A 71 -12.84 4.15 16.00
N THR A 72 -13.90 4.08 16.81
CA THR A 72 -14.51 5.26 17.48
C THR A 72 -13.97 5.50 18.90
N THR A 73 -13.24 4.53 19.41
CA THR A 73 -12.46 4.61 20.64
C THR A 73 -11.00 4.85 20.30
N ALA A 74 -10.15 4.99 21.32
CA ALA A 74 -8.78 5.38 21.08
C ALA A 74 -8.04 4.50 20.06
N TRP A 75 -7.19 5.09 19.21
CA TRP A 75 -6.29 4.31 18.35
C TRP A 75 -5.52 3.27 19.20
N ASN A 76 -5.34 2.06 18.67
CA ASN A 76 -4.83 0.87 19.39
C ASN A 76 -5.80 0.23 20.40
N SER A 77 -7.03 0.74 20.57
CA SER A 77 -8.09 0.03 21.31
C SER A 77 -8.66 -1.15 20.52
N VAL A 78 -8.70 -1.00 19.19
CA VAL A 78 -8.88 -2.09 18.22
C VAL A 78 -7.62 -2.10 17.37
N LYS A 79 -6.92 -3.24 17.35
CA LYS A 79 -5.63 -3.33 16.67
C LYS A 79 -5.76 -3.81 15.25
N ASN A 80 -6.50 -4.89 15.06
CA ASN A 80 -6.44 -5.67 13.84
C ASN A 80 -7.81 -5.72 13.18
N VAL A 81 -7.81 -5.67 11.86
CA VAL A 81 -8.97 -5.99 11.04
C VAL A 81 -8.52 -6.79 9.84
N LEU A 82 -9.19 -7.91 9.57
CA LEU A 82 -9.01 -8.76 8.40
C LEU A 82 -10.30 -8.77 7.58
N ALA A 83 -10.24 -8.26 6.36
CA ALA A 83 -11.34 -8.32 5.39
C ALA A 83 -11.01 -9.29 4.25
N LYS A 84 -11.96 -10.17 3.90
CA LYS A 84 -11.82 -11.16 2.82
C LYS A 84 -13.07 -11.25 1.96
N SER A 85 -12.92 -11.26 0.64
CA SER A 85 -13.99 -11.52 -0.32
C SER A 85 -13.42 -12.21 -1.58
N ASP A 86 -14.20 -13.06 -2.26
CA ASP A 86 -13.79 -13.57 -3.59
C ASP A 86 -14.17 -12.60 -4.71
N THR A 87 -14.84 -11.49 -4.38
CA THR A 87 -15.30 -10.47 -5.33
C THR A 87 -14.71 -9.11 -4.99
N SER A 88 -14.83 -8.18 -5.93
CA SER A 88 -14.44 -6.80 -5.71
C SER A 88 -15.39 -6.16 -4.69
N GLU A 89 -14.83 -5.29 -3.85
CA GLU A 89 -15.55 -4.59 -2.80
C GLU A 89 -14.97 -3.18 -2.63
N ASN A 90 -15.81 -2.28 -2.12
CA ASN A 90 -15.39 -0.94 -1.73
C ASN A 90 -15.39 -0.86 -0.20
N LEU A 91 -14.23 -0.65 0.39
CA LEU A 91 -14.00 -0.74 1.83
C LEU A 91 -13.19 0.46 2.31
N SER A 92 -13.60 1.05 3.43
CA SER A 92 -12.86 2.08 4.15
C SER A 92 -12.59 1.63 5.57
N PHE A 93 -11.33 1.64 5.99
CA PHE A 93 -10.87 1.33 7.33
C PHE A 93 -10.19 2.54 7.93
N LYS A 94 -10.52 2.90 9.16
CA LYS A 94 -9.93 4.07 9.82
C LYS A 94 -9.48 3.77 11.25
N ASP A 95 -8.27 4.23 11.56
CA ASP A 95 -7.67 4.24 12.90
C ASP A 95 -7.41 2.84 13.52
N PHE A 96 -7.17 1.85 12.67
CA PHE A 96 -6.63 0.55 13.07
C PHE A 96 -5.11 0.57 13.14
N VAL A 97 -4.52 -0.34 13.91
CA VAL A 97 -3.06 -0.52 13.91
C VAL A 97 -2.61 -1.37 12.72
N HIS A 98 -3.34 -2.45 12.42
CA HIS A 98 -3.06 -3.43 11.38
C HIS A 98 -4.33 -3.69 10.56
N VAL A 99 -4.25 -3.45 9.25
CA VAL A 99 -5.35 -3.70 8.31
C VAL A 99 -4.91 -4.70 7.25
N ASP A 100 -5.52 -5.89 7.22
CA ASP A 100 -5.36 -6.82 6.10
C ASP A 100 -6.65 -6.90 5.28
N VAL A 101 -6.51 -6.81 3.96
CA VAL A 101 -7.60 -6.83 2.99
C VAL A 101 -7.22 -7.81 1.88
N HIS A 102 -8.09 -8.78 1.59
CA HIS A 102 -7.93 -9.71 0.49
C HIS A 102 -9.22 -9.80 -0.31
N LEU A 103 -9.27 -9.09 -1.43
CA LEU A 103 -10.38 -9.07 -2.37
C LEU A 103 -9.99 -9.82 -3.64
N GLY A 104 -10.99 -10.30 -4.37
CA GLY A 104 -10.80 -11.01 -5.62
C GLY A 104 -11.77 -10.53 -6.70
N GLY A 105 -11.98 -11.36 -7.72
CA GLY A 105 -12.91 -11.05 -8.80
C GLY A 105 -12.32 -10.12 -9.86
N THR A 106 -13.15 -9.75 -10.83
CA THR A 106 -12.74 -9.00 -12.04
C THR A 106 -13.32 -7.59 -12.09
N GLY A 107 -14.05 -7.17 -11.05
CA GLY A 107 -14.58 -5.81 -10.93
C GLY A 107 -13.59 -4.91 -10.22
N SER A 108 -13.77 -3.60 -10.36
CA SER A 108 -13.00 -2.61 -9.61
C SER A 108 -13.35 -2.61 -8.12
N SER A 109 -12.32 -2.59 -7.29
CA SER A 109 -12.34 -2.43 -5.84
C SER A 109 -11.85 -1.03 -5.48
N ASN A 110 -12.36 -0.48 -4.39
CA ASN A 110 -11.84 0.75 -3.79
C ASN A 110 -11.51 0.50 -2.33
N VAL A 111 -10.24 0.48 -1.97
CA VAL A 111 -9.75 0.19 -0.62
C VAL A 111 -9.09 1.43 -0.03
N GLU A 112 -9.72 2.03 0.97
CA GLU A 112 -9.16 3.11 1.76
C GLU A 112 -8.72 2.60 3.14
N VAL A 113 -7.44 2.77 3.47
CA VAL A 113 -6.88 2.44 4.78
C VAL A 113 -6.29 3.71 5.37
N LEU A 114 -6.99 4.31 6.31
CA LEU A 114 -6.67 5.61 6.87
C LEU A 114 -6.10 5.47 8.28
N ASN A 115 -4.96 6.11 8.50
CA ASN A 115 -4.27 6.20 9.79
C ASN A 115 -3.93 4.82 10.36
N ALA A 116 -3.29 3.99 9.55
CA ALA A 116 -2.82 2.68 9.97
C ALA A 116 -1.30 2.59 10.01
N LYS A 117 -0.80 1.71 10.87
CA LYS A 117 0.64 1.48 11.07
C LYS A 117 1.20 0.46 10.10
N ARG A 118 0.40 -0.56 9.75
CA ARG A 118 0.79 -1.66 8.87
C ARG A 118 -0.41 -2.34 8.22
N GLY A 119 -0.14 -3.13 7.19
CA GLY A 119 -1.19 -3.92 6.54
C GLY A 119 -0.73 -4.70 5.32
N ASN A 120 -1.56 -5.65 4.89
CA ASN A 120 -1.43 -6.36 3.62
C ASN A 120 -2.72 -6.16 2.84
N ILE A 121 -2.62 -5.63 1.63
CA ILE A 121 -3.78 -5.36 0.78
C ILE A 121 -3.56 -6.14 -0.51
N SER A 122 -4.52 -7.00 -0.86
CA SER A 122 -4.59 -7.61 -2.18
C SER A 122 -5.97 -7.41 -2.80
N THR A 123 -6.00 -7.10 -4.09
CA THR A 123 -7.25 -6.93 -4.87
C THR A 123 -7.29 -7.89 -6.07
N GLY A 124 -8.20 -7.61 -7.03
CA GLY A 124 -8.62 -8.57 -8.05
C GLY A 124 -7.91 -8.35 -9.39
N SER A 125 -8.65 -8.50 -10.49
CA SER A 125 -8.17 -8.20 -11.85
C SER A 125 -8.94 -7.05 -12.52
N GLY A 126 -9.63 -6.25 -11.72
CA GLY A 126 -10.29 -5.03 -12.19
C GLY A 126 -9.43 -3.81 -11.92
N ASN A 127 -9.79 -2.66 -12.50
CA ASN A 127 -9.09 -1.40 -12.25
C ASN A 127 -9.33 -0.96 -10.80
N ASP A 128 -8.42 -1.27 -9.90
CA ASP A 128 -8.55 -1.12 -8.47
C ASP A 128 -7.98 0.23 -8.00
N THR A 129 -8.51 0.75 -6.90
CA THR A 129 -7.98 1.94 -6.23
C THR A 129 -7.62 1.60 -4.80
N VAL A 130 -6.38 1.86 -4.41
CA VAL A 130 -5.87 1.63 -3.05
C VAL A 130 -5.29 2.94 -2.52
N THR A 131 -5.86 3.46 -1.44
CA THR A 131 -5.36 4.65 -0.75
C THR A 131 -4.98 4.30 0.68
N VAL A 132 -3.73 4.59 1.06
CA VAL A 132 -3.23 4.35 2.41
C VAL A 132 -2.75 5.67 3.02
N SER A 133 -3.22 6.01 4.23
CA SER A 133 -2.58 7.05 5.05
C SER A 133 -1.87 6.47 6.26
N LEU A 134 -0.61 6.88 6.42
CA LEU A 134 0.31 6.27 7.38
C LEU A 134 0.28 6.98 8.73
N VAL A 135 0.24 6.21 9.81
CA VAL A 135 0.54 6.75 11.14
C VAL A 135 1.24 5.71 11.99
N SER A 136 2.22 6.15 12.79
CA SER A 136 2.93 5.29 13.72
C SER A 136 3.14 5.96 15.06
N ASN A 137 2.99 5.17 16.11
CA ASN A 137 3.31 5.59 17.47
C ASN A 137 4.80 5.45 17.81
N GLU A 138 5.55 4.61 17.10
CA GLU A 138 6.96 4.31 17.38
C GLU A 138 7.65 3.48 16.27
N LYS A 139 8.99 3.54 16.24
CA LYS A 139 9.82 2.89 15.21
C LYS A 139 10.02 1.38 15.35
N PHE A 140 10.05 0.85 16.59
CA PHE A 140 10.62 -0.48 16.85
C PHE A 140 9.77 -1.67 16.40
N TRP A 141 8.46 -1.48 16.27
CA TRP A 141 7.56 -2.55 15.83
C TRP A 141 7.42 -2.52 14.31
N SER A 142 6.83 -3.58 13.74
CA SER A 142 6.53 -3.59 12.31
C SER A 142 5.74 -2.33 11.91
N ASN A 143 6.32 -1.63 10.93
CA ASN A 143 5.77 -0.49 10.20
C ASN A 143 5.95 -0.87 8.72
N ALA A 144 4.98 -1.58 8.17
CA ALA A 144 5.10 -2.14 6.84
C ALA A 144 3.76 -2.25 6.13
N PHE A 145 3.73 -1.92 4.85
CA PHE A 145 2.59 -2.20 3.98
C PHE A 145 3.03 -3.04 2.79
N ASN A 146 2.22 -4.04 2.46
CA ASN A 146 2.35 -4.81 1.23
C ASN A 146 1.06 -4.63 0.43
N VAL A 147 1.18 -4.24 -0.84
CA VAL A 147 0.05 -4.01 -1.75
C VAL A 147 0.25 -4.83 -3.03
N ASP A 148 -0.75 -5.62 -3.40
CA ASP A 148 -0.79 -6.43 -4.62
C ASP A 148 -2.13 -6.23 -5.34
N THR A 149 -2.16 -5.48 -6.45
CA THR A 149 -3.44 -5.13 -7.11
C THR A 149 -3.82 -6.02 -8.28
N GLY A 150 -2.93 -6.93 -8.69
CA GLY A 150 -3.26 -7.97 -9.66
C GLY A 150 -3.22 -7.49 -11.10
N ALA A 151 -4.37 -7.32 -11.75
CA ALA A 151 -4.41 -6.87 -13.14
C ALA A 151 -5.49 -5.81 -13.31
N GLY A 152 -5.44 -5.07 -14.41
CA GLY A 152 -6.24 -3.86 -14.58
C GLY A 152 -5.36 -2.63 -14.47
N ASN A 153 -5.91 -1.48 -14.81
CA ASN A 153 -5.21 -0.21 -14.67
C ASN A 153 -5.47 0.33 -13.26
N ASP A 154 -4.53 0.11 -12.36
CA ASP A 154 -4.70 0.35 -10.94
C ASP A 154 -4.20 1.72 -10.51
N THR A 155 -4.72 2.21 -9.38
CA THR A 155 -4.24 3.44 -8.75
C THR A 155 -3.91 3.20 -7.29
N ILE A 156 -2.64 3.34 -6.95
CA ILE A 156 -2.12 3.14 -5.60
C ILE A 156 -1.58 4.48 -5.08
N THR A 157 -2.02 4.92 -3.91
CA THR A 157 -1.61 6.20 -3.32
C THR A 157 -1.26 6.05 -1.85
N PHE A 158 -0.07 6.50 -1.47
CA PHE A 158 0.33 6.65 -0.07
C PHE A 158 0.40 8.13 0.30
N LYS A 159 -0.20 8.49 1.44
CA LYS A 159 -0.23 9.86 1.95
C LYS A 159 0.07 9.93 3.44
N ALA A 160 0.46 11.11 3.90
CA ALA A 160 0.62 11.34 5.33
C ALA A 160 -0.73 11.14 6.07
N GLY A 161 -0.69 10.47 7.22
CA GLY A 161 -1.84 10.34 8.11
C GLY A 161 -2.12 11.59 8.92
N LYS A 162 -3.06 11.48 9.84
CA LYS A 162 -3.37 12.52 10.82
C LYS A 162 -2.62 12.31 12.12
N SER A 163 -2.14 13.40 12.71
CA SER A 163 -1.49 13.35 14.02
C SER A 163 -2.49 12.89 15.07
N PHE A 164 -2.00 12.09 16.00
CA PHE A 164 -2.79 11.52 17.09
C PHE A 164 -3.38 12.55 18.06
N ASN A 165 -2.77 13.73 18.15
CA ASN A 165 -3.22 14.85 18.97
C ASN A 165 -3.97 15.93 18.16
N ASP A 166 -4.34 15.64 16.91
CA ASP A 166 -5.13 16.56 16.09
C ASP A 166 -6.59 16.56 16.54
N THR A 167 -6.94 17.57 17.35
CA THR A 167 -8.30 17.78 17.86
C THR A 167 -9.30 18.24 16.80
N SER A 168 -8.85 18.63 15.61
CA SER A 168 -9.70 19.03 14.49
C SER A 168 -10.13 17.86 13.60
N ALA A 169 -9.53 16.69 13.80
CA ALA A 169 -9.80 15.53 12.99
C ALA A 169 -11.06 14.82 13.50
N GLU A 170 -12.20 15.06 12.83
CA GLU A 170 -13.43 14.30 13.07
C GLU A 170 -13.18 12.79 12.93
N GLY A 171 -13.60 12.03 13.94
CA GLY A 171 -13.57 10.57 13.92
C GLY A 171 -12.19 9.91 13.96
N THR A 172 -11.18 10.48 14.63
CA THR A 172 -9.86 9.85 14.87
C THR A 172 -9.84 8.77 15.95
N GLY A 173 -11.02 8.41 16.49
CA GLY A 173 -11.14 7.62 17.71
C GLY A 173 -10.56 8.29 18.97
N GLY A 174 -9.92 9.47 18.87
CA GLY A 174 -9.02 9.96 19.90
C GLY A 174 -7.84 9.00 20.14
N ILE A 175 -6.91 9.35 21.02
CA ILE A 175 -5.76 8.50 21.37
C ILE A 175 -5.72 8.30 22.88
N LEU A 176 -5.48 7.05 23.30
CA LEU A 176 -5.05 6.65 24.65
C LEU A 176 -3.54 6.31 24.67
N ALA A 177 -2.90 6.22 23.51
CA ALA A 177 -1.53 5.76 23.36
C ALA A 177 -0.48 6.84 23.71
N GLN A 178 0.57 6.44 24.43
CA GLN A 178 1.82 7.20 24.47
C GLN A 178 2.45 7.13 23.06
N ALA A 179 2.45 8.26 22.36
CA ALA A 179 3.07 8.39 21.06
C ALA A 179 4.34 9.24 21.15
N VAL A 180 5.30 8.98 20.26
CA VAL A 180 6.45 9.86 20.07
C VAL A 180 6.03 11.25 19.55
N ASN A 181 6.99 12.15 19.43
CA ASN A 181 6.79 13.49 18.86
C ASN A 181 5.73 14.31 19.63
N GLY A 182 5.86 14.35 20.96
CA GLY A 182 4.93 15.12 21.81
C GLY A 182 3.48 14.62 21.76
N GLY A 183 3.27 13.32 21.49
CA GLY A 183 1.94 12.73 21.38
C GLY A 183 1.30 12.84 20.00
N ALA A 184 1.99 13.42 19.00
CA ALA A 184 1.48 13.50 17.62
C ALA A 184 1.64 12.18 16.84
N GLY A 185 2.62 11.35 17.22
CA GLY A 185 3.05 10.23 16.39
C GLY A 185 3.86 10.68 15.18
N VAL A 186 4.12 9.73 14.27
CA VAL A 186 4.82 9.93 13.00
C VAL A 186 3.83 9.64 11.87
N THR A 187 3.53 10.65 11.06
CA THR A 187 2.50 10.58 10.01
C THR A 187 3.07 10.55 8.61
N ASP A 188 4.35 10.91 8.43
CA ASP A 188 4.99 11.05 7.13
C ASP A 188 5.47 9.72 6.53
N GLY A 189 5.34 8.62 7.26
CA GLY A 189 5.80 7.30 6.81
C GLY A 189 7.29 7.02 7.01
N SER A 190 8.04 7.89 7.70
CA SER A 190 9.51 7.72 7.87
C SER A 190 9.97 6.51 8.67
N PHE A 191 9.06 5.76 9.27
CA PHE A 191 9.33 4.45 9.88
C PHE A 191 8.85 3.27 9.03
N THR A 192 8.12 3.53 7.94
CA THR A 192 7.37 2.53 7.19
C THR A 192 8.13 2.06 5.97
N ASN A 193 8.21 0.74 5.80
CA ASN A 193 8.64 0.13 4.54
C ASN A 193 7.41 -0.25 3.71
N VAL A 194 7.46 -0.05 2.40
CA VAL A 194 6.33 -0.36 1.51
C VAL A 194 6.78 -1.31 0.41
N THR A 195 6.02 -2.37 0.17
CA THR A 195 6.17 -3.23 -1.01
C THR A 195 4.91 -3.09 -1.87
N ILE A 196 5.08 -2.80 -3.16
CA ILE A 196 3.99 -2.69 -4.13
C ILE A 196 4.28 -3.61 -5.31
N ASN A 197 3.27 -4.37 -5.71
CA ASN A 197 3.17 -5.08 -6.97
C ASN A 197 1.84 -4.67 -7.63
N ALA A 198 1.88 -3.82 -8.66
CA ALA A 198 0.66 -3.36 -9.31
C ALA A 198 0.15 -4.39 -10.34
N GLY A 199 1.08 -5.12 -10.98
CA GLY A 199 0.83 -6.32 -11.74
C GLY A 199 0.68 -6.04 -13.23
N ALA A 200 -0.49 -6.25 -13.83
CA ALA A 200 -0.65 -6.09 -15.28
C ALA A 200 -1.66 -5.00 -15.62
N GLY A 201 -1.23 -3.97 -16.36
CA GLY A 201 -2.06 -2.86 -16.79
C GLY A 201 -1.24 -1.57 -16.83
N ASP A 202 -1.88 -0.46 -17.18
CA ASP A 202 -1.22 0.84 -17.11
C ASP A 202 -1.47 1.45 -15.72
N ASP A 203 -0.53 1.23 -14.78
CA ASP A 203 -0.74 1.54 -13.38
C ASP A 203 -0.28 2.94 -12.99
N LYS A 204 -0.89 3.49 -11.94
CA LYS A 204 -0.48 4.75 -11.31
C LYS A 204 -0.12 4.53 -9.85
N ILE A 205 1.12 4.82 -9.50
CA ILE A 205 1.65 4.65 -8.15
C ILE A 205 2.18 6.01 -7.66
N ASP A 206 1.52 6.59 -6.65
CA ASP A 206 1.87 7.89 -6.09
C ASP A 206 2.33 7.77 -4.64
N LEU A 207 3.63 7.93 -4.41
CA LEU A 207 4.26 7.96 -3.10
C LEU A 207 4.75 9.36 -2.70
N SER A 208 4.45 10.40 -3.50
CA SER A 208 4.96 11.76 -3.29
C SER A 208 4.50 12.40 -1.98
N GLY A 209 3.38 11.92 -1.42
CA GLY A 209 2.80 12.39 -0.18
C GLY A 209 3.46 11.87 1.10
N VAL A 210 4.53 11.06 0.98
CA VAL A 210 5.20 10.40 2.11
C VAL A 210 6.73 10.40 1.97
N LYS A 211 7.42 10.20 3.08
CA LYS A 211 8.87 10.03 3.18
C LYS A 211 9.15 8.66 3.78
N LEU A 212 9.02 7.61 2.98
CA LEU A 212 9.11 6.23 3.48
C LEU A 212 10.51 5.92 4.04
N ALA A 213 10.60 4.94 4.94
CA ALA A 213 11.91 4.40 5.32
C ALA A 213 12.57 3.72 4.13
N SER A 214 11.80 2.91 3.40
CA SER A 214 12.14 2.43 2.07
C SER A 214 10.89 1.99 1.30
N SER A 215 10.99 1.90 -0.03
CA SER A 215 9.99 1.20 -0.83
C SER A 215 10.60 0.22 -1.82
N LEU A 216 9.85 -0.83 -2.15
CA LEU A 216 10.11 -1.75 -3.25
C LEU A 216 8.88 -1.75 -4.15
N VAL A 217 8.98 -1.18 -5.34
CA VAL A 217 7.86 -0.95 -6.24
C VAL A 217 8.08 -1.72 -7.53
N THR A 218 7.15 -2.59 -7.87
CA THR A 218 7.04 -3.24 -9.18
C THR A 218 5.73 -2.75 -9.80
N GLY A 219 5.82 -2.02 -10.92
CA GLY A 219 4.64 -1.67 -11.70
C GLY A 219 4.12 -2.92 -12.37
N GLY A 220 4.90 -3.45 -13.30
CA GLY A 220 4.72 -4.78 -13.88
C GLY A 220 4.54 -4.63 -15.38
N THR A 221 3.68 -5.42 -16.02
CA THR A 221 3.50 -5.31 -17.47
C THR A 221 2.54 -4.18 -17.81
N GLY A 222 2.92 -3.29 -18.73
CA GLY A 222 2.09 -2.19 -19.17
C GLY A 222 2.88 -0.89 -19.24
N VAL A 223 2.20 0.25 -19.15
CA VAL A 223 2.84 1.57 -19.10
C VAL A 223 2.57 2.22 -17.74
N ASP A 224 3.52 2.04 -16.82
CA ASP A 224 3.35 2.45 -15.44
C ASP A 224 3.86 3.87 -15.18
N ARG A 225 3.16 4.55 -14.26
CA ARG A 225 3.52 5.89 -13.80
C ARG A 225 3.78 5.86 -12.31
N ILE A 226 5.05 5.97 -11.96
CA ILE A 226 5.51 5.88 -10.58
C ILE A 226 6.05 7.24 -10.14
N ILE A 227 5.60 7.72 -8.98
CA ILE A 227 6.19 8.88 -8.30
C ILE A 227 6.82 8.40 -7.01
N ALA A 228 8.14 8.61 -6.90
CA ALA A 228 8.95 8.23 -5.76
C ALA A 228 8.48 8.91 -4.46
N SER A 229 8.81 8.29 -3.35
CA SER A 229 8.66 8.89 -2.03
C SER A 229 9.87 9.79 -1.72
N GLY A 230 9.86 10.49 -0.59
CA GLY A 230 11.07 11.16 -0.09
C GLY A 230 12.11 10.23 0.55
N GLY A 231 11.87 8.91 0.51
CA GLY A 231 12.63 7.84 1.17
C GLY A 231 13.73 7.24 0.31
N ALA A 232 14.19 6.04 0.68
CA ALA A 232 15.08 5.23 -0.16
C ALA A 232 14.26 4.21 -0.95
N ASP A 233 14.07 4.46 -2.23
CA ASP A 233 13.15 3.68 -3.06
C ASP A 233 13.89 2.73 -4.02
N THR A 234 13.31 1.56 -4.25
CA THR A 234 13.80 0.59 -5.24
C THR A 234 12.68 0.29 -6.23
N PHE A 235 12.89 0.62 -7.49
CA PHE A 235 11.95 0.35 -8.58
C PHE A 235 12.43 -0.87 -9.37
N VAL A 236 11.55 -1.86 -9.52
CA VAL A 236 11.84 -3.15 -10.14
C VAL A 236 11.21 -3.21 -11.52
N PHE A 237 12.02 -3.62 -12.50
CA PHE A 237 11.57 -3.88 -13.86
C PHE A 237 12.08 -5.26 -14.27
N ASN A 238 11.20 -6.17 -14.67
CA ASN A 238 11.61 -7.47 -15.22
C ASN A 238 11.72 -7.36 -16.74
N LEU A 239 12.70 -8.06 -17.33
CA LEU A 239 12.81 -8.15 -18.79
C LEU A 239 11.48 -8.66 -19.39
N GLY A 240 10.91 -7.92 -20.35
CA GLY A 240 9.61 -8.22 -20.94
C GLY A 240 8.43 -7.41 -20.42
N ASP A 241 8.59 -6.67 -19.32
CA ASP A 241 7.52 -5.87 -18.72
C ASP A 241 7.31 -4.53 -19.45
N MET A 242 8.40 -3.93 -19.91
CA MET A 242 8.41 -2.54 -20.41
C MET A 242 8.00 -2.44 -21.88
N ALA A 243 7.53 -1.25 -22.28
CA ALA A 243 7.24 -0.96 -23.68
C ALA A 243 8.51 -0.66 -24.50
N LYS A 244 8.46 -0.93 -25.81
CA LYS A 244 9.54 -0.63 -26.78
C LYS A 244 9.48 0.79 -27.36
N SER A 245 8.79 1.69 -26.68
CA SER A 245 8.50 3.05 -27.16
C SER A 245 8.89 4.06 -26.06
N ILE A 246 8.85 5.37 -26.36
CA ILE A 246 9.05 6.39 -25.32
C ILE A 246 7.81 6.57 -24.43
N VAL A 247 6.65 6.13 -24.91
CA VAL A 247 5.46 5.92 -24.07
C VAL A 247 5.66 4.56 -23.41
N THR A 248 6.27 4.59 -22.24
CA THR A 248 6.71 3.44 -21.44
C THR A 248 6.71 3.84 -19.97
N ASP A 249 7.17 2.95 -19.11
CA ASP A 249 7.28 3.18 -17.68
C ASP A 249 8.06 4.45 -17.33
N THR A 250 7.51 5.20 -16.39
CA THR A 250 8.08 6.45 -15.91
C THR A 250 8.26 6.41 -14.39
N VAL A 251 9.41 6.88 -13.93
CA VAL A 251 9.66 7.17 -12.51
C VAL A 251 9.98 8.65 -12.35
N ASN A 252 9.12 9.38 -11.66
CA ASN A 252 9.35 10.78 -11.27
C ASN A 252 9.86 10.86 -9.82
N GLY A 253 10.72 11.84 -9.53
CA GLY A 253 11.25 12.06 -8.17
C GLY A 253 12.46 11.20 -7.81
N PHE A 254 13.03 10.46 -8.76
CA PHE A 254 14.18 9.57 -8.54
C PHE A 254 15.43 10.34 -8.04
N ASN A 255 15.92 10.00 -6.86
CA ASN A 255 17.12 10.55 -6.25
C ASN A 255 18.28 9.55 -6.31
N ALA A 256 19.22 9.76 -7.22
CA ALA A 256 20.36 8.85 -7.44
C ALA A 256 21.25 8.56 -6.24
N SER A 257 21.20 9.41 -5.20
CA SER A 257 21.97 9.19 -3.97
C SER A 257 21.30 8.22 -2.98
N MET A 258 20.00 7.97 -3.13
CA MET A 258 19.20 7.15 -2.22
C MET A 258 18.51 6.00 -2.94
N ASP A 259 17.96 6.27 -4.14
CA ASP A 259 17.12 5.34 -4.87
C ASP A 259 17.92 4.40 -5.77
N LYS A 260 17.28 3.29 -6.13
CA LYS A 260 17.84 2.26 -7.00
C LYS A 260 16.83 1.80 -8.04
N LEU A 261 17.31 1.49 -9.24
CA LEU A 261 16.61 0.55 -10.12
C LEU A 261 17.13 -0.87 -9.94
N LYS A 262 16.25 -1.84 -10.11
CA LYS A 262 16.58 -3.27 -10.14
C LYS A 262 16.02 -3.89 -11.42
N LEU A 263 16.91 -4.22 -12.35
CA LEU A 263 16.60 -4.68 -13.70
C LEU A 263 16.74 -6.20 -13.77
N VAL A 264 15.66 -6.91 -13.50
CA VAL A 264 15.68 -8.36 -13.28
C VAL A 264 15.77 -9.12 -14.61
N GLY A 265 16.65 -10.11 -14.66
CA GLY A 265 16.84 -10.96 -15.84
C GLY A 265 17.76 -10.36 -16.91
N THR A 266 18.58 -9.37 -16.54
CA THR A 266 19.51 -8.68 -17.43
C THR A 266 20.91 -8.59 -16.80
N THR A 267 21.87 -8.02 -17.52
CA THR A 267 23.14 -7.55 -16.95
C THR A 267 23.32 -6.06 -17.23
N ILE A 268 24.19 -5.37 -16.49
CA ILE A 268 24.42 -3.92 -16.69
C ILE A 268 24.79 -3.60 -18.14
N GLY A 269 25.56 -4.47 -18.81
CA GLY A 269 25.99 -4.29 -20.20
C GLY A 269 24.87 -4.39 -21.23
N ASP A 270 23.69 -4.89 -20.85
CA ASP A 270 22.54 -5.01 -21.75
C ASP A 270 21.85 -3.67 -22.00
N TRP A 271 22.13 -2.64 -21.19
CA TRP A 271 21.41 -1.37 -21.19
C TRP A 271 22.23 -0.25 -21.79
N THR A 272 21.59 0.54 -22.66
CA THR A 272 22.13 1.80 -23.16
C THR A 272 21.45 2.96 -22.45
N LEU A 273 22.26 3.94 -22.02
CA LEU A 273 21.79 5.18 -21.42
C LEU A 273 21.75 6.29 -22.46
N SER A 274 20.64 7.02 -22.49
CA SER A 274 20.51 8.26 -23.25
C SER A 274 19.79 9.30 -22.43
N THR A 275 19.94 10.58 -22.78
CA THR A 275 19.20 11.67 -22.15
C THR A 275 18.41 12.44 -23.18
N TYR A 276 17.24 12.94 -22.78
CA TYR A 276 16.41 13.83 -23.59
C TYR A 276 15.85 14.91 -22.67
N GLU A 277 16.09 16.17 -22.99
CA GLU A 277 15.76 17.30 -22.09
C GLU A 277 16.33 17.10 -20.68
N SER A 278 15.50 16.95 -19.65
CA SER A 278 15.89 16.66 -18.26
C SER A 278 15.83 15.17 -17.91
N ASP A 279 15.40 14.30 -18.83
CA ASP A 279 15.13 12.89 -18.55
C ASP A 279 16.34 11.99 -18.82
N THR A 280 16.40 10.89 -18.08
CA THR A 280 17.27 9.74 -18.34
C THR A 280 16.45 8.59 -18.92
N ILE A 281 16.89 8.04 -20.05
CA ILE A 281 16.22 6.94 -20.74
C ILE A 281 17.16 5.73 -20.75
N LEU A 282 16.73 4.64 -20.12
CA LEU A 282 17.36 3.34 -20.25
C LEU A 282 16.72 2.61 -21.44
N SER A 283 17.53 1.96 -22.28
CA SER A 283 17.05 1.14 -23.39
C SER A 283 17.75 -0.20 -23.42
N TYR A 284 17.00 -1.30 -23.40
CA TYR A 284 17.53 -2.65 -23.54
C TYR A 284 18.05 -2.87 -24.96
N ASN A 285 19.33 -3.25 -25.09
CA ASN A 285 20.09 -3.22 -26.35
C ASN A 285 20.59 -4.61 -26.80
N VAL A 286 20.10 -5.69 -26.19
CA VAL A 286 20.40 -7.05 -26.66
C VAL A 286 19.45 -7.42 -27.80
N ASP A 287 19.97 -8.01 -28.87
CA ASP A 287 19.17 -8.52 -29.97
C ASP A 287 18.22 -9.64 -29.50
N GLY A 288 16.95 -9.55 -29.91
CA GLY A 288 15.94 -10.55 -29.56
C GLY A 288 14.55 -9.95 -29.40
N ALA A 289 13.68 -10.71 -28.74
CA ALA A 289 12.27 -10.35 -28.56
C ALA A 289 12.08 -9.07 -27.73
N HIS A 290 13.03 -8.70 -26.87
CA HIS A 290 12.91 -7.58 -25.93
C HIS A 290 13.73 -6.35 -26.34
N LYS A 291 14.42 -6.40 -27.50
CA LYS A 291 15.23 -5.27 -27.96
C LYS A 291 14.40 -3.99 -28.04
N GLY A 292 14.91 -2.92 -27.42
CA GLY A 292 14.32 -1.59 -27.45
C GLY A 292 13.31 -1.30 -26.34
N GLU A 293 13.10 -2.23 -25.39
CA GLU A 293 12.37 -1.96 -24.14
C GLU A 293 13.00 -0.79 -23.38
N LYS A 294 12.16 0.09 -22.82
CA LYS A 294 12.58 1.39 -22.30
C LYS A 294 12.01 1.69 -20.93
N ILE A 295 12.81 2.39 -20.12
CA ILE A 295 12.38 3.01 -18.86
C ILE A 295 12.77 4.48 -18.94
N VAL A 296 11.90 5.37 -18.48
CA VAL A 296 12.18 6.80 -18.37
C VAL A 296 12.26 7.19 -16.89
N LEU A 297 13.38 7.75 -16.48
CA LEU A 297 13.51 8.48 -15.23
C LEU A 297 13.34 9.95 -15.53
N SER A 298 12.24 10.51 -15.07
CA SER A 298 11.84 11.87 -15.40
C SER A 298 12.60 12.89 -14.56
N ASP A 299 12.96 14.01 -15.18
CA ASP A 299 13.58 15.18 -14.52
C ASP A 299 14.89 14.88 -13.77
N VAL A 300 15.63 13.87 -14.22
CA VAL A 300 16.94 13.53 -13.67
C VAL A 300 17.93 13.14 -14.77
N HIS A 301 19.15 13.68 -14.72
CA HIS A 301 20.27 13.30 -15.58
C HIS A 301 21.24 12.39 -14.83
N LEU A 302 21.23 11.12 -15.18
CA LEU A 302 22.11 10.12 -14.60
C LEU A 302 23.22 9.73 -15.57
N SER A 303 24.33 9.29 -14.99
CA SER A 303 25.45 8.71 -15.72
C SER A 303 26.03 7.56 -14.91
N GLY A 304 26.81 6.70 -15.56
CA GLY A 304 27.31 5.48 -14.93
C GLY A 304 26.20 4.52 -14.54
N SER A 305 26.51 3.58 -13.63
CA SER A 305 25.61 2.49 -13.24
C SER A 305 25.39 2.35 -11.73
N ASP A 306 25.93 3.24 -10.90
CA ASP A 306 25.87 3.09 -9.42
C ASP A 306 24.45 3.14 -8.84
N TRP A 307 23.50 3.65 -9.61
CA TRP A 307 22.09 3.84 -9.26
C TRP A 307 21.18 2.70 -9.76
N PHE A 308 21.72 1.68 -10.43
CA PHE A 308 20.93 0.50 -10.78
C PHE A 308 21.70 -0.81 -10.64
N THR A 309 20.95 -1.90 -10.49
CA THR A 309 21.45 -3.28 -10.46
C THR A 309 20.78 -4.08 -11.56
N ALA A 310 21.47 -5.08 -12.09
CA ALA A 310 20.99 -5.99 -13.13
C ALA A 310 21.57 -7.38 -12.88
#